data_AF-Q2Q0V3-F1
#
_entry.id   AF-Q2Q0V3-F1
#
_cell.length_a   1.000
_cell.length_b   1.000
_cell.length_c   1.000
_cell.angle_alpha   90.00
_cell.angle_beta   90.00
_cell.angle_gamma   90.00
#
_symmetry.space_group_name_H-M   'P 1'
#
loop_
_entity.id
_entity.type
_entity.pdbx_description
1 polymer ?
#
loop_
_entity_poly.entity_id
_entity_poly.type
_entity_poly.pdbx_seq_one_letter_code
_entity_poly.pdbx_strand_id
1 'polypeptide(L)'
;AINFVVELMYAASVFQMPDLVSIFERRLLNFVGKALPDNVIPILVVAFHCQLNQLIAEGIERVARSDIDDISIEKGLPDEVVKKIKVLRCKAQRDCVSNL
;
A
#
# COMPACT_ATOMS: atom_id res chain seq x y z
N ALA A 1 -15.56 3.03 3.68
CA ALA A 1 -14.79 4.19 4.17
C ALA A 1 -13.48 4.40 3.40
N ILE A 2 -12.68 3.35 3.18
CA ILE A 2 -11.36 3.46 2.51
C ILE A 2 -11.49 4.07 1.11
N ASN A 3 -12.35 3.53 0.24
CA ASN A 3 -12.53 4.02 -1.13
C ASN A 3 -12.81 5.53 -1.21
N PHE A 4 -13.66 6.04 -0.30
CA PHE A 4 -13.95 7.47 -0.22
C PHE A 4 -12.70 8.30 0.10
N VAL A 5 -11.87 7.87 1.05
CA VAL A 5 -10.63 8.58 1.41
C VAL A 5 -9.59 8.47 0.30
N VAL A 6 -9.55 7.34 -0.42
CA VAL A 6 -8.72 7.14 -1.61
C VAL A 6 -9.09 8.13 -2.71
N GLU A 7 -10.38 8.30 -3.01
CA GLU A 7 -10.86 9.28 -4.00
C GLU A 7 -10.54 10.73 -3.57
N LEU A 8 -10.77 11.06 -2.29
CA LEU A 8 -10.44 12.39 -1.76
C LEU A 8 -8.93 12.67 -1.79
N MET A 9 -8.10 11.67 -1.49
CA MET A 9 -6.64 11.78 -1.60
C MET A 9 -6.24 12.10 -3.04
N TYR A 10 -6.76 11.34 -4.01
CA TYR A 10 -6.46 11.55 -5.41
C TYR A 10 -6.86 12.96 -5.86
N ALA A 11 -8.09 13.38 -5.55
CA ALA A 11 -8.56 14.72 -5.86
C ALA A 11 -7.68 15.81 -5.22
N ALA A 12 -7.37 15.69 -3.92
CA ALA A 12 -6.51 16.66 -3.22
C ALA A 12 -5.10 16.75 -3.82
N SER A 13 -4.52 15.62 -4.23
CA SER A 13 -3.23 15.60 -4.91
C SER A 13 -3.30 16.28 -6.28
N VAL A 14 -4.32 15.98 -7.09
CA VAL A 14 -4.51 16.57 -8.43
C VAL A 14 -4.72 18.08 -8.35
N PHE A 15 -5.51 18.55 -7.38
CA PHE A 15 -5.76 19.97 -7.15
C PHE A 15 -4.67 20.67 -6.33
N GLN A 16 -3.57 19.98 -6.01
CA GLN A 16 -2.42 20.54 -5.29
C GLN A 16 -2.82 21.17 -3.94
N MET A 17 -3.58 20.42 -3.12
CA MET A 17 -4.07 20.85 -1.81
C MET A 17 -3.26 20.16 -0.69
N PRO A 18 -2.05 20.64 -0.35
CA PRO A 18 -1.11 19.92 0.52
C PRO A 18 -1.62 19.67 1.94
N ASP A 19 -2.43 20.58 2.49
CA ASP A 19 -3.02 20.40 3.82
C ASP A 19 -4.01 19.22 3.83
N LEU A 20 -4.81 19.08 2.78
CA LEU A 20 -5.73 17.95 2.64
C LEU A 20 -4.99 16.64 2.36
N VAL A 21 -3.94 16.67 1.53
CA VAL A 21 -3.06 15.51 1.30
C VAL A 21 -2.51 15.03 2.65
N SER A 22 -1.99 15.92 3.48
CA SER A 22 -1.43 15.57 4.80
C SER A 22 -2.47 14.93 5.73
N ILE A 23 -3.72 15.43 5.72
CA ILE A 23 -4.82 14.86 6.51
C ILE A 23 -5.20 13.47 6.02
N PHE A 24 -5.33 13.31 4.71
CA PHE A 24 -5.75 12.04 4.12
C PHE A 24 -4.64 11.00 4.19
N GLU A 25 -3.36 11.38 4.06
CA GLU A 25 -2.24 10.46 4.17
C GLU A 25 -2.19 9.85 5.56
N ARG A 26 -2.32 10.68 6.62
CA ARG A 26 -2.41 10.20 8.00
C ARG A 26 -3.58 9.23 8.21
N ARG A 27 -4.72 9.51 7.57
CA ARG A 27 -5.90 8.65 7.67
C ARG A 27 -5.70 7.32 6.94
N LEU A 28 -5.07 7.35 5.77
CA LEU A 28 -4.73 6.15 5.00
C LEU A 28 -3.69 5.29 5.72
N LEU A 29 -2.65 5.89 6.32
CA LEU A 29 -1.68 5.19 7.17
C LEU A 29 -2.37 4.42 8.31
N ASN A 30 -3.31 5.06 9.00
CA ASN A 30 -4.11 4.40 10.03
C ASN A 30 -4.93 3.22 9.49
N PHE A 31 -5.42 3.29 8.24
CA PHE A 31 -6.10 2.17 7.61
C PHE A 31 -5.15 1.04 7.24
N VAL A 32 -3.93 1.32 6.74
CA VAL A 32 -2.94 0.28 6.42
C VAL A 32 -2.68 -0.64 7.61
N GLY A 33 -2.56 -0.07 8.82
CA GLY A 33 -2.32 -0.86 10.03
C GLY A 33 -3.53 -1.66 10.54
N LYS A 34 -4.76 -1.35 10.10
CA LYS A 34 -5.99 -1.87 10.73
C LYS A 34 -6.94 -2.60 9.77
N ALA A 35 -6.84 -2.31 8.48
CA ALA A 35 -7.72 -2.89 7.48
C ALA A 35 -7.33 -4.34 7.17
N LEU A 36 -8.29 -5.07 6.60
CA LEU A 36 -7.99 -6.34 5.94
C LEU A 36 -6.93 -6.11 4.86
N PRO A 37 -6.00 -7.07 4.67
CA PRO A 37 -4.92 -6.93 3.71
C PRO A 37 -5.41 -6.49 2.31
N ASP A 38 -6.48 -7.08 1.78
CA ASP A 38 -6.99 -6.78 0.44
C ASP A 38 -7.42 -5.31 0.27
N ASN A 39 -7.90 -4.70 1.37
CA ASN A 39 -8.30 -3.29 1.37
C ASN A 39 -7.10 -2.33 1.35
N VAL A 40 -5.86 -2.83 1.48
CA VAL A 40 -4.63 -2.04 1.35
C VAL A 40 -4.24 -1.83 -0.12
N ILE A 41 -4.66 -2.73 -1.02
CA ILE A 41 -4.38 -2.61 -2.47
C ILE A 41 -4.82 -1.24 -3.03
N PRO A 42 -6.08 -0.79 -2.89
CA PRO A 42 -6.49 0.52 -3.41
C PRO A 42 -5.76 1.70 -2.72
N ILE A 43 -5.30 1.53 -1.48
CA ILE A 43 -4.49 2.54 -0.78
C ILE A 43 -3.10 2.65 -1.44
N LEU A 44 -2.48 1.52 -1.78
CA LEU A 44 -1.21 1.50 -2.49
C LEU A 44 -1.30 2.11 -3.90
N VAL A 45 -2.41 1.86 -4.60
CA VAL A 45 -2.65 2.45 -5.93
C VAL A 45 -2.64 3.98 -5.84
N VAL A 46 -3.44 4.57 -4.95
CA VAL A 46 -3.46 6.04 -4.81
C VAL A 46 -2.16 6.59 -4.27
N ALA A 47 -1.51 5.89 -3.34
CA ALA A 47 -0.22 6.31 -2.79
C ALA A 47 0.85 6.37 -3.88
N PHE A 48 0.87 5.39 -4.79
CA PHE A 48 1.77 5.38 -5.94
C PHE A 48 1.48 6.55 -6.90
N HIS A 49 0.22 6.76 -7.27
CA HIS A 49 -0.15 7.87 -8.15
C HIS A 49 0.16 9.26 -7.56
N CYS A 50 0.01 9.42 -6.24
CA CYS A 50 0.26 10.68 -5.54
C CYS A 50 1.69 10.80 -4.98
N GLN A 51 2.57 9.83 -5.26
CA GLN A 51 3.98 9.80 -4.81
C GLN A 51 4.16 9.88 -3.28
N LEU A 52 3.26 9.26 -2.52
CA LEU A 52 3.26 9.25 -1.06
C LEU A 52 4.19 8.17 -0.50
N ASN A 53 5.50 8.46 -0.51
CA ASN A 53 6.55 7.46 -0.26
C ASN A 53 6.41 6.71 1.08
N GLN A 54 6.00 7.38 2.16
CA GLN A 54 5.79 6.71 3.45
C GLN A 54 4.65 5.70 3.35
N LEU A 55 3.51 6.13 2.83
CA LEU A 55 2.34 5.28 2.67
C LEU A 55 2.59 4.11 1.71
N ILE A 56 3.38 4.32 0.65
CA ILE A 56 3.84 3.25 -0.24
C ILE A 56 4.67 2.23 0.54
N ALA A 57 5.66 2.67 1.32
CA ALA A 57 6.54 1.78 2.06
C ALA A 57 5.78 0.94 3.08
N GLU A 58 4.90 1.57 3.87
CA GLU A 58 4.10 0.87 4.89
C GLU A 58 3.08 -0.09 4.25
N GLY A 59 2.43 0.31 3.15
CA GLY A 59 1.51 -0.54 2.41
C GLY A 59 2.20 -1.77 1.81
N ILE A 60 3.40 -1.60 1.24
CA ILE A 60 4.19 -2.70 0.66
C ILE A 60 4.53 -3.71 1.75
N GLU A 61 5.04 -3.27 2.90
CA GLU A 61 5.41 -4.15 4.01
C GLU A 61 4.17 -4.90 4.52
N ARG A 62 3.04 -4.20 4.66
CA ARG A 62 1.77 -4.77 5.13
C ARG A 62 1.23 -5.86 4.21
N VAL A 63 1.34 -5.69 2.90
CA VAL A 63 0.91 -6.66 1.87
C VAL A 63 1.91 -7.80 1.72
N ALA A 64 3.21 -7.51 1.81
CA ALA A 64 4.24 -8.55 1.75
C ALA A 64 4.10 -9.57 2.90
N ARG A 65 3.70 -9.11 4.09
CA ARG A 65 3.50 -9.96 5.27
C ARG A 65 2.14 -10.64 5.35
N SER A 66 1.23 -10.40 4.41
CA SER A 66 -0.09 -11.01 4.39
C SER A 66 -0.16 -12.26 3.51
N ASP A 67 -1.29 -12.94 3.60
CA ASP A 67 -1.69 -14.12 2.83
C ASP A 67 -2.39 -13.79 1.49
N ILE A 68 -2.41 -12.51 1.07
CA ILE A 68 -2.98 -12.13 -0.24
C ILE A 68 -2.25 -12.89 -1.35
N ASP A 69 -2.99 -13.51 -2.25
CA ASP A 69 -2.42 -14.24 -3.37
C ASP A 69 -1.75 -13.32 -4.40
N ASP A 70 -0.75 -13.84 -5.10
CA ASP A 70 0.03 -13.06 -6.06
C ASP A 70 -0.83 -12.56 -7.24
N ILE A 71 -1.91 -13.25 -7.61
CA ILE A 71 -2.78 -12.86 -8.73
C ILE A 71 -3.54 -11.57 -8.37
N SER A 72 -4.05 -11.47 -7.14
CA SER A 72 -4.71 -10.26 -6.62
C SER A 72 -3.76 -9.06 -6.58
N ILE A 73 -2.50 -9.29 -6.19
CA ILE A 73 -1.45 -8.24 -6.16
C ILE A 73 -1.11 -7.77 -7.58
N GLU A 74 -0.86 -8.70 -8.51
CA GLU A 74 -0.50 -8.40 -9.90
C GLU A 74 -1.61 -7.66 -10.65
N LYS A 75 -2.87 -8.01 -10.41
CA LYS A 75 -4.01 -7.34 -11.05
C LYS A 75 -4.26 -5.94 -10.48
N GLY A 76 -3.95 -5.73 -9.20
CA GLY A 76 -4.32 -4.52 -8.48
C GLY A 76 -3.25 -3.44 -8.45
N LEU A 77 -1.97 -3.78 -8.65
CA LEU A 77 -0.85 -2.88 -8.35
C LEU A 77 0.08 -2.65 -9.55
N PRO A 78 0.74 -1.49 -9.62
CA PRO A 78 1.80 -1.25 -10.61
C PRO A 78 2.95 -2.25 -10.48
N ASP A 79 3.52 -2.67 -11.61
CA ASP A 79 4.60 -3.67 -11.68
C ASP A 79 5.77 -3.39 -10.73
N GLU A 80 6.15 -2.12 -10.55
CA GLU A 80 7.22 -1.75 -9.64
C GLU A 80 6.90 -2.11 -8.18
N VAL A 81 5.66 -1.86 -7.76
CA VAL A 81 5.16 -2.18 -6.42
C VAL A 81 5.07 -3.70 -6.24
N VAL A 82 4.54 -4.41 -7.24
CA VAL A 82 4.46 -5.87 -7.26
C VAL A 82 5.85 -6.50 -7.08
N LYS A 83 6.84 -6.03 -7.86
CA LYS A 83 8.23 -6.52 -7.76
C LYS A 83 8.81 -6.33 -6.35
N LYS A 84 8.59 -5.16 -5.73
CA LYS A 84 9.06 -4.88 -4.36
C LYS A 84 8.41 -5.83 -3.34
N ILE A 85 7.10 -6.06 -3.44
CA ILE A 85 6.36 -6.98 -2.56
C ILE A 85 6.91 -8.41 -2.68
N LYS A 86 7.10 -8.92 -3.91
CA LYS A 86 7.62 -10.27 -4.15
C LYS A 86 9.03 -10.45 -3.60
N VAL A 87 9.90 -9.46 -3.77
CA VAL A 87 11.26 -9.49 -3.19
C VAL A 87 11.20 -9.59 -1.67
N LEU A 88 10.32 -8.84 -1.01
CA LEU A 88 10.16 -8.89 0.45
C LEU A 88 9.61 -10.23 0.94
N ARG A 89 8.60 -10.79 0.25
CA ARG A 89 8.08 -12.14 0.53
C ARG A 89 9.16 -13.21 0.46
N CYS A 90 9.96 -13.20 -0.61
CA CYS A 90 11.07 -14.14 -0.77
C CYS A 90 12.13 -14.00 0.34
N LYS A 91 12.45 -12.78 0.76
CA LYS A 91 13.38 -12.54 1.87
C LYS A 91 12.83 -13.12 3.18
N ALA A 92 11.58 -12.79 3.52
CA ALA A 92 10.93 -13.29 4.73
C ALA A 92 10.87 -14.83 4.79
N GLN A 93 10.63 -15.49 3.66
CA GLN A 93 10.65 -16.96 3.57
C GLN A 93 12.04 -17.53 3.80
N ARG A 94 13.09 -16.93 3.19
CA ARG A 94 14.48 -17.37 3.41
C ARG A 94 14.89 -17.19 4.86
N ASP A 95 14.57 -16.04 5.45
CA ASP A 95 14.87 -15.73 6.84
C ASP A 95 14.19 -16.73 7.80
N CYS A 96 12.94 -17.14 7.48
CA CYS A 96 12.23 -18.17 8.25
C CYS A 96 12.94 -19.54 8.19
N VAL A 97 13.41 -19.95 7.00
CA VAL A 97 14.11 -21.25 6.82
C VAL A 97 15.50 -21.24 7.45
N SER A 98 16.22 -20.12 7.45
CA SER A 98 17.54 -20.02 8.08
C SER A 98 17.52 -19.96 9.61
N ASN A 99 16.35 -19.70 10.22
CA ASN A 99 16.17 -19.63 11.66
C ASN A 99 15.51 -20.89 12.26
N LEU A 100 15.34 -21.95 11.47
CA LEU A 100 14.81 -23.26 11.87
C LEU A 100 15.93 -24.29 11.94
#